data_AF-A0A7X7MSK2-F1
#
_entry.id   AF-A0A7X7MSK2-F1
#
_cell.length_a   1.000
_cell.length_b   1.000
_cell.length_c   1.000
_cell.angle_alpha   90.00
_cell.angle_beta   90.00
_cell.angle_gamma   90.00
#
_symmetry.space_group_name_H-M   'P 1'
#
loop_
_entity.id
_entity.type
_entity.pdbx_description
1 polymer ?
#
loop_
_entity_poly.entity_id
_entity_poly.type
_entity_poly.pdbx_seq_one_letter_code
_entity_poly.pdbx_strand_id
1 'polypeptide(L)' 'MNRGITEQRQNELSLRKSEEHVRLLLNSAGEAIYGLDLEGRYTFANPACAKLLVSTEYGQIRLPSA' A
#
# COMPACT_ATOMS: atom_id res chain seq x y z
N MET A 1 -34.73 7.93 20.36
CA MET A 1 -33.66 6.92 20.14
C MET A 1 -33.35 6.88 18.65
N ASN A 2 -32.38 7.69 18.17
CA ASN A 2 -31.91 7.63 16.76
C ASN A 2 -30.48 8.19 16.57
N ARG A 3 -29.84 8.73 17.63
CA ARG A 3 -28.50 9.34 17.55
C ARG A 3 -27.37 8.33 17.30
N GLY A 4 -27.45 7.14 17.89
CA GLY A 4 -26.40 6.12 17.74
C GLY A 4 -26.23 5.61 16.30
N ILE A 5 -27.32 5.54 15.53
CA ILE A 5 -27.27 5.09 14.13
C ILE A 5 -26.65 6.18 13.23
N THR A 6 -26.94 7.46 13.49
CA THR A 6 -26.35 8.57 12.74
C THR A 6 -24.85 8.72 13.01
N GLU A 7 -24.42 8.61 14.26
CA GLU A 7 -23.01 8.70 14.64
C GLU A 7 -22.17 7.55 14.07
N GLN A 8 -22.66 6.31 14.19
CA GLN A 8 -21.98 5.15 13.63
C GLN A 8 -21.82 5.28 12.11
N ARG A 9 -22.87 5.73 11.41
CA ARG A 9 -22.85 5.91 9.97
C ARG A 9 -21.91 7.04 9.53
N GLN A 10 -21.85 8.13 10.29
CA GLN A 10 -20.92 9.23 10.03
C GLN A 10 -19.46 8.81 10.24
N ASN A 11 -19.19 7.99 11.26
CA ASN A 11 -17.85 7.45 11.49
C ASN A 11 -17.42 6.51 10.36
N GLU A 12 -18.31 5.62 9.92
CA GLU A 12 -18.03 4.71 8.81
C GLU A 12 -17.77 5.47 7.50
N LEU A 13 -18.57 6.49 7.18
CA LEU A 13 -18.35 7.32 6.00
C LEU A 13 -17.02 8.09 6.07
N SER A 14 -16.66 8.59 7.24
CA SER A 14 -15.40 9.31 7.44
C SER A 14 -14.19 8.39 7.30
N LEU A 15 -14.30 7.16 7.83
CA LEU A 15 -13.28 6.13 7.67
C LEU A 15 -13.09 5.75 6.20
N ARG A 16 -14.18 5.42 5.49
CA ARG A 16 -14.14 5.10 4.05
C ARG A 16 -13.53 6.21 3.21
N LYS A 17 -13.88 7.47 3.51
CA LYS A 17 -13.31 8.63 2.80
C LYS A 17 -11.80 8.77 3.04
N SER A 18 -11.34 8.48 4.26
CA SER A 18 -9.91 8.46 4.57
C SER A 18 -9.19 7.33 3.84
N GLU A 19 -9.76 6.12 3.82
CA GLU A 19 -9.22 4.96 3.11
C GLU A 19 -9.12 5.21 1.59
N GLU A 20 -10.17 5.76 0.98
CA GLU A 20 -10.14 6.13 -0.44
C GLU A 20 -9.07 7.18 -0.74
N HIS A 21 -8.93 8.18 0.12
CA HIS A 21 -7.92 9.21 -0.06
C HIS A 21 -6.50 8.63 0.01
N VAL A 22 -6.22 7.78 1.01
CA VAL A 22 -4.95 7.06 1.13
C VAL A 22 -4.69 6.19 -0.10
N ARG A 23 -5.70 5.45 -0.56
CA ARG A 23 -5.60 4.61 -1.76
C ARG A 23 -5.28 5.43 -3.02
N LEU A 24 -5.91 6.59 -3.19
CA LEU A 24 -5.64 7.48 -4.31
C LEU A 24 -4.20 8.02 -4.29
N LEU A 25 -3.71 8.42 -3.11
CA LEU A 25 -2.33 8.89 -2.94
C LEU A 25 -1.31 7.78 -3.26
N LEU A 26 -1.53 6.57 -2.74
CA LEU A 26 -0.63 5.44 -3.00
C LEU A 26 -0.63 5.03 -4.48
N ASN A 27 -1.79 5.07 -5.14
CA ASN A 27 -1.92 4.72 -6.56
C ASN A 27 -1.33 5.78 -7.51
N SER A 28 -1.32 7.05 -7.10
CA SER A 28 -0.76 8.14 -7.92
C SER A 28 0.74 8.33 -7.72
N ALA A 29 1.31 7.84 -6.61
CA ALA A 29 2.74 7.88 -6.36
C ALA A 29 3.53 7.12 -7.44
N GLY A 30 4.52 7.79 -8.04
CA GLY A 30 5.42 7.20 -9.03
C GLY A 30 6.51 6.31 -8.41
N GLU A 31 6.79 6.52 -7.13
CA GLU A 31 7.78 5.76 -6.36
C GLU A 31 7.13 4.57 -5.64
N ALA A 32 7.91 3.51 -5.44
CA ALA A 32 7.48 2.34 -4.70
C ALA A 32 7.32 2.65 -3.21
N ILE A 33 6.13 2.38 -2.69
CA ILE A 33 5.79 2.56 -1.27
C ILE A 33 5.27 1.23 -0.74
N TYR A 34 5.90 0.72 0.29
CA TYR A 34 5.47 -0.49 0.99
C TYR A 34 5.62 -0.32 2.49
N GLY A 35 4.77 -1.02 3.25
CA GLY A 35 4.84 -1.09 4.70
C GLY A 35 5.38 -2.43 5.15
N LEU A 36 6.10 -2.43 6.26
CA LEU A 36 6.55 -3.62 6.97
C LEU A 36 5.92 -3.63 8.37
N ASP A 37 5.61 -4.81 8.90
CA ASP A 37 5.36 -4.98 10.33
C ASP A 37 6.68 -4.97 11.12
N LEU A 38 6.58 -5.06 12.46
CA LEU A 38 7.75 -5.06 13.34
C LEU A 38 8.67 -6.27 13.15
N GLU A 39 8.17 -7.33 12.51
CA GLU A 39 8.91 -8.55 12.19
C GLU A 39 9.45 -8.52 10.74
N GLY A 40 9.30 -7.39 10.05
CA GLY A 40 9.82 -7.18 8.69
C GLY A 40 8.96 -7.80 7.58
N ARG A 41 7.71 -8.19 7.86
CA ARG A 41 6.82 -8.75 6.83
C ARG A 41 6.02 -7.65 6.15
N TYR A 42 5.87 -7.76 4.83
CA TYR A 42 5.09 -6.80 4.03
C TYR A 42 3.63 -6.75 4.48
N THR A 43 3.14 -5.55 4.78
CA THR A 43 1.75 -5.29 5.17
C THR A 43 0.94 -4.66 4.04
N PHE A 44 1.59 -3.87 3.18
CA PHE A 44 1.01 -3.34 1.96
C PHE A 44 2.11 -2.95 0.98
N ALA A 45 1.76 -2.83 -0.31
CA ALA A 45 2.61 -2.28 -1.35
C ALA A 45 1.74 -1.54 -2.37
N ASN A 46 2.19 -0.38 -2.83
CA ASN A 46 1.50 0.37 -3.88
C ASN A 46 1.78 -0.22 -5.28
N PRO A 47 1.02 0.18 -6.31
CA PRO A 47 1.22 -0.35 -7.67
C PRO A 47 2.61 -0.10 -8.26
N ALA A 48 3.31 0.95 -7.83
CA ALA A 48 4.68 1.23 -8.28
C ALA A 48 5.68 0.15 -7.83
N CYS A 49 5.45 -0.53 -6.69
CA CYS A 49 6.26 -1.68 -6.28
C CYS A 49 6.28 -2.81 -7.32
N ALA A 50 5.14 -3.06 -7.99
CA ALA A 50 5.06 -4.08 -9.04
C ALA A 50 5.96 -3.74 -10.24
N LYS A 51 6.11 -2.45 -10.57
CA LYS A 51 6.97 -2.00 -11.67
C LYS A 51 8.46 -2.19 -11.36
N LEU A 52 8.86 -2.01 -10.10
CA LEU A 52 10.23 -2.30 -9.67
C LEU A 52 10.53 -3.80 -9.71
N LEU A 53 9.61 -4.64 -9.24
CA LEU A 53 9.78 -6.10 -9.25
C LEU A 53 9.87 -6.68 -10.68
N VAL A 54 9.14 -6.10 -11.63
CA VAL A 54 9.23 -6.46 -13.06
C VAL A 54 10.51 -5.90 -13.69
N SER A 55 11.08 -4.81 -13.17
CA SER A 55 12.38 -4.32 -13.63
C SER A 55 13.56 -5.15 -13.11
N THR A 56 13.32 -6.06 -12.14
CA THR A 56 14.30 -7.05 -11.69
C THR A 56 14.38 -8.29 -12.59
N GLU A 57 13.80 -8.26 -13.79
CA GLU A 57 14.21 -9.11 -14.91
C GLU A 57 15.62 -8.68 -15.42
N TYR A 58 16.55 -8.47 -14.49
CA TYR A 58 17.97 -8.35 -14.76
C TYR A 58 18.53 -9.74 -15.01
N GLY A 59 18.96 -9.95 -16.24
CA GLY A 59 19.79 -11.07 -16.64
C GLY A 59 20.97 -11.24 -15.68
N GLN A 60 21.23 -12.50 -15.37
CA GLN A 60 22.51 -13.04 -14.93
C GLN A 60 23.27 -12.16 -13.93
N ILE A 61 22.89 -12.25 -12.66
CA ILE A 61 23.84 -12.03 -11.57
C ILE A 61 24.92 -13.10 -11.72
N ARG A 62 25.98 -12.77 -12.45
CA ARG A 62 27.21 -13.55 -12.46
C ARG A 62 27.86 -13.35 -11.10
N LEU A 63 27.61 -14.29 -10.19
CA LEU A 63 28.39 -14.42 -8.97
C LEU A 63 29.88 -14.54 -9.37
N PRO A 64 30.80 -13.81 -8.70
CA PRO A 64 32.22 -13.97 -8.98
C PRO A 64 32.61 -15.42 -8.66
N SER A 65 33.20 -16.07 -9.67
CA SER A 65 33.72 -17.43 -9.56
C SER A 65 34.73 -17.51 -8.41
N ALA A 66 34.49 -18.44 -7.49
CA ALA A 66 35.55 -18.98 -6.65
C ALA A 66 36.49 -19.84 -7.49
#